data_AF-A0A9D5GSW7-F1
#
_entry.id   AF-A0A9D5GSW7-F1
#
_cell.length_a   1.000
_cell.length_b   1.000
_cell.length_c   1.000
_cell.angle_alpha   90.00
_cell.angle_beta   90.00
_cell.angle_gamma   90.00
#
_symmetry.space_group_name_H-M   'P 1'
#
loop_
_entity.id
_entity.type
_entity.pdbx_description
1 polymer ?
#
loop_
_entity_poly.entity_id
_entity_poly.type
_entity_poly.pdbx_seq_one_letter_code
_entity_poly.pdbx_strand_id
1 'polypeptide(L)' 'VWSPVESPIRILSVGGELVLKSTTNTRIDAASLRSGLYLIQLPDGRLLKFMKR' A
#
# COMPACT_ATOMS: atom_id res chain seq x y z
N VAL A 1 3.87 26.44 13.11
CA VAL A 1 2.87 25.65 12.35
C VAL A 1 3.45 24.27 12.11
N TRP A 2 2.96 23.22 12.77
CA TRP A 2 3.33 21.84 12.45
C TRP A 2 2.27 21.29 11.49
N SER A 3 2.62 21.09 10.23
CA SER A 3 1.81 20.29 9.31
C SER A 3 2.19 18.82 9.49
N PRO A 4 1.25 17.90 9.74
CA PRO A 4 1.57 16.49 9.70
C PRO A 4 2.06 16.17 8.28
N VAL A 5 3.32 15.76 8.15
CA VAL A 5 3.82 15.22 6.88
C VAL A 5 3.19 13.83 6.74
N GLU A 6 2.04 13.79 6.05
CA GLU A 6 1.39 12.54 5.68
C GLU A 6 2.34 11.73 4.81
N SER A 7 2.81 10.62 5.37
CA SER A 7 3.64 9.67 4.65
C SER A 7 2.71 8.62 4.04
N PRO A 8 2.66 8.47 2.70
CA PRO A 8 1.67 7.62 2.04
C PRO A 8 2.00 6.13 2.15
N ILE A 9 0.99 5.29 2.34
CA ILE A 9 1.08 3.84 2.11
C ILE A 9 1.00 3.58 0.61
N ARG A 10 1.90 2.75 0.08
CA ARG A 10 1.92 2.33 -1.33
C ARG A 10 1.71 0.83 -1.44
N ILE A 11 0.88 0.39 -2.38
CA ILE A 11 0.71 -1.03 -2.69
C ILE A 11 1.18 -1.29 -4.11
N LEU A 12 2.11 -2.22 -4.26
CA LEU A 12 2.72 -2.62 -5.51
C LEU A 12 2.28 -4.05 -5.83
N SER A 13 1.90 -4.32 -7.08
CA SER A 13 1.82 -5.70 -7.58
C SER A 13 3.23 -6.23 -7.88
N VAL A 14 3.41 -7.55 -8.06
CA VAL A 14 4.71 -8.13 -8.47
C VAL A 14 5.25 -7.53 -9.77
N GLY A 15 4.37 -6.99 -10.63
CA GLY A 15 4.76 -6.28 -11.85
C GLY A 15 5.35 -4.89 -11.59
N GLY A 16 5.47 -4.44 -10.33
CA GLY A 16 5.93 -3.10 -9.97
C GLY A 16 4.87 -2.01 -10.19
N GLU A 17 3.67 -2.37 -10.65
CA GLU A 17 2.58 -1.42 -10.84
C GLU A 17 2.05 -0.96 -9.48
N LEU A 18 1.98 0.36 -9.29
CA LEU A 18 1.35 0.96 -8.12
C LEU A 18 -0.17 0.78 -8.24
N VAL A 19 -0.73 -0.10 -7.42
CA VAL A 19 -2.15 -0.45 -7.45
C VAL A 19 -2.97 0.48 -6.56
N LEU A 20 -2.37 1.01 -5.49
CA LEU A 20 -3.05 1.93 -4.60
C LEU A 20 -2.06 2.89 -3.92
N LYS A 21 -2.46 4.17 -3.81
CA LYS A 21 -1.81 5.18 -2.99
C LYS A 21 -2.82 5.68 -1.96
N SER A 22 -2.64 5.33 -0.69
CA SER A 22 -3.48 5.82 0.41
C SER A 22 -2.67 6.78 1.28
N THR A 23 -3.16 8.00 1.47
CA THR A 23 -2.50 9.05 2.27
C THR A 23 -3.02 9.12 3.71
N THR A 24 -4.20 8.56 3.98
CA THR A 24 -4.91 8.76 5.25
C THR A 24 -5.61 7.51 5.81
N ASN A 25 -5.78 6.46 5.03
CA ASN A 25 -6.53 5.26 5.45
C ASN A 25 -5.62 4.04 5.49
N THR A 26 -5.38 3.53 6.70
CA THR A 26 -4.75 2.23 6.98
C THR A 26 -5.61 1.05 6.52
N ARG A 27 -6.86 1.30 6.11
CA ARG A 27 -7.74 0.30 5.49
C ARG A 27 -7.59 0.34 3.98
N ILE A 28 -7.04 -0.74 3.46
CA ILE A 28 -6.97 -1.03 2.03
C ILE A 28 -8.15 -1.94 1.71
N ASP A 29 -9.05 -1.50 0.83
CA ASP A 29 -10.06 -2.39 0.29
C ASP A 29 -9.40 -3.39 -0.68
N ALA A 30 -9.20 -4.62 -0.21
CA ALA A 30 -8.61 -5.68 -1.00
C ALA A 30 -9.57 -6.23 -2.06
N ALA A 31 -10.87 -5.87 -2.05
CA ALA A 31 -11.85 -6.38 -3.01
C ALA A 31 -11.51 -6.00 -4.46
N SER A 32 -10.92 -4.81 -4.67
CA SER A 32 -10.50 -4.33 -5.99
C SER A 32 -9.19 -4.97 -6.50
N LEU A 33 -8.48 -5.71 -5.65
CA LEU A 33 -7.23 -6.37 -6.02
C LEU A 33 -7.51 -7.70 -6.70
N ARG A 34 -6.73 -8.03 -7.73
CA ARG A 34 -6.77 -9.36 -8.37
C ARG A 34 -6.09 -10.39 -7.45
N SER A 35 -6.32 -11.68 -7.69
CA SER A 35 -5.53 -12.72 -7.01
C SER A 35 -4.07 -12.60 -7.46
N GLY A 36 -3.15 -12.69 -6.52
CA GLY A 36 -1.74 -12.42 -6.78
C GLY A 36 -0.98 -11.99 -5.55
N LEU A 37 0.29 -11.67 -5.77
CA LEU A 37 1.21 -11.25 -4.73
C LEU A 37 1.38 -9.72 -4.75
N TYR A 38 1.42 -9.14 -3.56
CA TYR A 38 1.48 -7.69 -3.36
C TYR A 38 2.53 -7.32 -2.32
N LEU A 39 3.16 -6.17 -2.53
CA LEU A 39 4.06 -5.51 -1.59
C LEU A 39 3.40 -4.22 -1.10
N ILE A 40 3.35 -4.03 0.22
CA ILE A 40 2.87 -2.81 0.86
C ILE A 40 4.08 -2.09 1.44
N GLN A 41 4.34 -0.88 0.96
CA GLN A 41 5.33 0.02 1.53
C GLN A 41 4.65 0.91 2.56
N LEU A 42 5.08 0.78 3.82
CA LEU A 42 4.63 1.60 4.92
C LEU A 42 5.40 2.94 4.96
N PRO A 43 4.81 3.96 5.61
CA PRO A 43 5.42 5.27 5.87
C PRO A 43 6.83 5.24 6.46
N ASP A 44 7.09 4.28 7.33
CA ASP A 44 8.34 4.09 8.06
C ASP A 44 9.41 3.33 7.25
N GLY A 45 9.14 3.08 5.96
CA GLY A 45 10.03 2.35 5.06
C GLY A 45 9.92 0.83 5.17
N ARG A 46 9.13 0.28 6.10
CA ARG A 46 8.91 -1.17 6.17
C ARG A 46 8.13 -1.66 4.96
N LEU A 47 8.50 -2.86 4.52
CA LEU A 47 7.82 -3.57 3.45
C LEU A 47 7.07 -4.77 4.03
N LEU A 48 5.77 -4.85 3.75
CA LEU A 48 4.96 -6.02 4.02
C LEU A 48 4.63 -6.73 2.71
N LYS A 49 4.51 -8.05 2.76
CA LYS A 49 4.16 -8.88 1.60
C LYS A 49 2.91 -9.68 1.92
N PHE A 50 1.92 -9.66 1.04
CA PHE A 50 0.74 -10.51 1.17
C PHE A 50 0.34 -11.13 -0.17
N MET A 51 -0.35 -12.27 -0.11
CA MET A 51 -0.86 -12.98 -1.27
C MET A 51 -2.38 -13.03 -1.19
N LYS A 52 -3.08 -12.42 -2.16
CA LYS A 52 -4.52 -12.57 -2.33
C LYS A 52 -4.79 -13.84 -3.12
N ARG A 53 -5.56 -14.75 -2.53
CA ARG A 53 -6.06 -15.96 -3.21
C ARG A 53 -7.46 -15.67 -3.71
#